data_AF-A0A7X8ZAQ2-F1
#
_entry.id   AF-A0A7X8ZAQ2-F1
#
_cell.length_a   1.000
_cell.length_b   1.000
_cell.length_c   1.000
_cell.angle_alpha   90.00
_cell.angle_beta   90.00
_cell.angle_gamma   90.00
#
_symmetry.space_group_name_H-M   'P 1'
#
loop_
_entity.id
_entity.type
_entity.pdbx_description
1 polymer ?
#
loop_
_entity_poly.entity_id
_entity_poly.type
_entity_poly.pdbx_seq_one_letter_code
_entity_poly.pdbx_strand_id
1 'polypeptide(L)'
;MRGNKGFSLVIVLFVTTIILILGTALLNMSTSEYLMGCYARDYTAAYYLAEGGIQEALSILKENPDYRCKTGWQALGEGRYKIHVLQEPGSNAVIVASTGKVNKAEVLIKVKA
;
A
#
# COMPACT_ATOMS: atom_id res chain seq x y z
N MET A 1 -11.95 -62.63 -14.17
CA MET A 1 -11.55 -61.36 -13.50
C MET A 1 -12.50 -60.23 -13.95
N ARG A 2 -13.63 -60.02 -13.25
CA ARG A 2 -14.65 -59.00 -13.62
C ARG A 2 -15.02 -58.02 -12.48
N GLY A 3 -14.32 -58.07 -11.33
CA GLY A 3 -14.63 -57.26 -10.13
C GLY A 3 -13.89 -55.92 -9.99
N ASN A 4 -12.86 -55.61 -10.81
CA ASN A 4 -11.99 -54.44 -10.57
C ASN A 4 -12.43 -53.13 -11.26
N LYS A 5 -13.50 -53.15 -12.07
CA LYS A 5 -13.91 -51.97 -12.86
C LYS A 5 -14.56 -50.86 -12.02
N GLY A 6 -15.30 -51.19 -10.97
CA GLY A 6 -15.91 -50.19 -10.08
C GLY A 6 -14.87 -49.48 -9.20
N PHE A 7 -13.85 -50.21 -8.74
CA PHE A 7 -12.81 -49.68 -7.86
C PHE A 7 -11.90 -48.66 -8.56
N SER A 8 -11.62 -48.86 -9.86
CA SER A 8 -10.82 -47.91 -10.66
C SER A 8 -11.48 -46.54 -10.76
N LEU A 9 -12.81 -46.47 -10.87
CA LEU A 9 -13.54 -45.20 -10.96
C LEU A 9 -13.39 -44.41 -9.65
N VAL A 10 -13.51 -45.10 -8.51
CA VAL A 10 -13.38 -44.49 -7.18
C VAL A 10 -11.98 -43.92 -6.97
N ILE A 11 -10.93 -44.66 -7.36
CA ILE A 11 -9.55 -44.17 -7.27
C ILE A 11 -9.35 -42.91 -8.12
N VAL A 12 -9.81 -42.93 -9.37
CA VAL A 12 -9.68 -41.76 -10.25
C VAL A 12 -10.41 -40.56 -9.66
N LEU A 13 -11.63 -40.75 -9.17
CA LEU A 13 -12.40 -39.69 -8.52
C LEU A 13 -11.62 -39.11 -7.33
N PHE A 14 -11.07 -39.98 -6.47
CA PHE A 14 -10.31 -39.57 -5.30
C PHE A 14 -9.03 -38.81 -5.65
N VAL A 15 -8.30 -39.26 -6.67
CA VAL A 15 -7.10 -38.57 -7.15
C VAL A 15 -7.47 -37.22 -7.75
N THR A 16 -8.53 -37.16 -8.56
CA THR A 16 -8.98 -35.90 -9.17
C THR A 16 -9.47 -34.90 -8.13
N THR A 17 -10.17 -35.33 -7.09
CA THR A 17 -10.60 -34.43 -6.01
C THR A 17 -9.41 -33.88 -5.23
N ILE A 18 -8.40 -34.71 -4.93
CA ILE A 18 -7.17 -34.24 -4.31
C ILE A 18 -6.47 -33.20 -5.19
N ILE A 19 -6.32 -33.47 -6.49
CA ILE A 19 -5.70 -32.53 -7.44
C ILE A 19 -6.49 -31.23 -7.52
N LEU A 20 -7.82 -31.28 -7.54
CA LEU A 20 -8.68 -30.09 -7.57
C LEU A 20 -8.53 -29.26 -6.29
N ILE A 21 -8.48 -29.90 -5.12
CA ILE A 21 -8.27 -29.20 -3.85
C ILE A 21 -6.89 -28.52 -3.83
N LEU A 22 -5.84 -29.22 -4.27
CA LEU A 22 -4.49 -28.64 -4.34
C LEU A 22 -4.41 -27.50 -5.37
N GLY A 23 -4.99 -27.69 -6.55
CA GLY A 23 -5.01 -26.67 -7.60
C GLY A 23 -5.74 -25.41 -7.17
N THR A 24 -6.89 -25.54 -6.51
CA THR A 24 -7.63 -24.38 -6.00
C THR A 24 -6.89 -23.67 -4.86
N ALA A 25 -6.22 -24.42 -3.97
CA ALA A 25 -5.37 -23.83 -2.93
C ALA A 25 -4.22 -23.00 -3.52
N LEU A 26 -3.53 -23.54 -4.54
CA LEU A 26 -2.45 -22.81 -5.22
C LEU A 26 -2.96 -21.55 -5.92
N LEU A 27 -4.09 -21.62 -6.63
CA LEU A 27 -4.69 -20.45 -7.28
C LEU A 27 -5.07 -19.35 -6.28
N ASN A 28 -5.62 -19.74 -5.13
CA ASN A 28 -5.94 -18.80 -4.06
C ASN A 28 -4.67 -18.15 -3.48
N MET A 29 -3.61 -18.93 -3.28
CA MET A 29 -2.32 -18.41 -2.80
C MET A 29 -1.72 -17.41 -3.79
N SER A 30 -1.65 -17.76 -5.08
CA SER A 30 -1.12 -16.86 -6.13
C SER A 30 -1.94 -15.58 -6.25
N THR A 31 -3.27 -15.67 -6.14
CA THR A 31 -4.13 -14.47 -6.17
C THR A 31 -3.88 -13.58 -4.95
N SER A 32 -3.70 -14.17 -3.78
CA SER A 32 -3.39 -13.44 -2.54
C SER A 32 -2.04 -12.73 -2.63
N GLU A 33 -1.00 -13.43 -3.09
CA GLU A 33 0.34 -12.85 -3.28
C GLU A 33 0.34 -11.71 -4.29
N TYR A 34 -0.38 -11.87 -5.41
CA TYR A 34 -0.53 -10.82 -6.41
C TYR A 34 -1.17 -9.55 -5.80
N LEU A 35 -2.28 -9.71 -5.08
CA LEU A 35 -2.96 -8.59 -4.43
C LEU A 35 -2.07 -7.92 -3.37
N MET A 36 -1.34 -8.72 -2.59
CA MET A 36 -0.39 -8.22 -1.60
C MET A 36 0.74 -7.42 -2.26
N GLY A 37 1.24 -7.87 -3.41
CA GLY A 37 2.22 -7.15 -4.22
C GLY A 37 1.68 -5.81 -4.74
N CYS A 38 0.45 -5.78 -5.25
CA CYS A 38 -0.20 -4.53 -5.67
C CYS A 38 -0.34 -3.55 -4.49
N TYR A 39 -0.76 -4.03 -3.32
CA TYR A 39 -0.89 -3.17 -2.13
C TYR A 39 0.45 -2.66 -1.64
N ALA A 40 1.50 -3.50 -1.62
CA ALA A 40 2.84 -3.09 -1.23
C ALA A 40 3.37 -2.00 -2.18
N ARG A 41 3.23 -2.20 -3.50
CA ARG A 41 3.63 -1.21 -4.51
C ARG A 41 2.90 0.13 -4.33
N ASP A 42 1.58 0.09 -4.20
CA ASP A 42 0.77 1.30 -4.06
C ASP A 42 1.07 2.03 -2.74
N TYR A 43 1.32 1.28 -1.65
CA TYR A 43 1.74 1.83 -0.36
C TYR A 43 3.11 2.50 -0.44
N THR A 44 4.09 1.84 -1.05
CA THR A 44 5.43 2.40 -1.25
C THR A 44 5.38 3.67 -2.09
N ALA A 45 4.58 3.69 -3.16
CA ALA A 45 4.39 4.88 -3.98
C ALA A 45 3.73 6.03 -3.18
N ALA A 46 2.69 5.73 -2.40
CA ALA A 46 2.05 6.72 -1.52
C ALA A 46 3.01 7.25 -0.44
N TYR A 47 3.88 6.40 0.10
CA TYR A 47 4.91 6.78 1.06
C TYR A 47 5.90 7.76 0.45
N TYR A 48 6.46 7.46 -0.73
CA TYR A 48 7.40 8.36 -1.40
C TYR A 48 6.77 9.70 -1.80
N LEU A 49 5.49 9.71 -2.19
CA LEU A 49 4.76 10.97 -2.42
C LEU A 49 4.62 11.79 -1.14
N ALA A 50 4.32 11.14 -0.02
CA ALA A 50 4.25 11.82 1.27
C ALA A 50 5.64 12.39 1.66
N GLU A 51 6.69 11.60 1.50
CA GLU A 51 8.07 12.00 1.79
C GLU A 51 8.53 13.16 0.90
N GLY A 52 8.22 13.12 -0.39
CA GLY A 52 8.50 14.23 -1.31
C GLY A 52 7.85 15.54 -0.85
N GLY A 53 6.59 15.49 -0.42
CA GLY A 53 5.91 16.67 0.15
C GLY A 53 6.53 17.16 1.47
N ILE A 54 7.09 16.26 2.29
CA ILE A 54 7.86 16.68 3.48
C ILE A 54 9.13 17.41 3.07
N GLN A 55 9.89 16.85 2.13
CA GLN A 55 11.15 17.46 1.69
C GLN A 55 10.93 18.83 1.05
N GLU A 56 9.87 18.97 0.26
CA GLU A 56 9.44 20.27 -0.29
C GLU A 56 9.17 21.28 0.84
N ALA A 57 8.34 20.90 1.83
CA ALA A 57 8.00 21.77 2.95
C ALA A 57 9.22 22.11 3.82
N LEU A 58 10.11 21.14 4.08
CA LEU A 58 11.34 21.36 4.83
C LEU A 58 12.31 22.28 4.08
N SER A 59 12.37 22.20 2.75
CA SER A 59 13.18 23.12 1.94
C SER A 59 12.68 24.55 2.07
N ILE A 60 11.36 24.75 2.01
CA ILE A 60 10.74 26.07 2.19
C ILE A 60 10.95 26.58 3.61
N LEU A 61 10.83 25.72 4.63
CA LEU A 61 11.06 26.09 6.04
C LEU A 61 12.51 26.53 6.32
N LYS A 62 13.50 25.97 5.61
CA LYS A 62 14.89 26.42 5.72
C LYS A 62 15.08 27.85 5.24
N GLU A 63 14.37 28.25 4.20
CA GLU A 63 14.41 29.62 3.65
C GLU A 63 13.49 30.58 4.40
N ASN A 64 12.36 30.08 4.90
CA ASN A 64 11.34 30.84 5.63
C ASN A 64 10.83 30.05 6.85
N PRO A 65 11.42 30.25 8.04
CA PRO A 65 11.07 29.52 9.27
C PRO A 65 9.61 29.73 9.74
N ASP A 66 9.00 30.85 9.36
CA ASP A 66 7.62 31.19 9.71
C ASP A 66 6.60 30.62 8.72
N TYR A 67 7.05 29.85 7.72
CA TYR A 67 6.17 29.23 6.75
C TYR A 67 5.18 28.27 7.43
N ARG A 68 3.89 28.56 7.28
CA ARG A 68 2.77 27.71 7.71
C ARG A 68 1.82 27.56 6.55
N CYS A 69 1.42 26.34 6.25
CA CYS A 69 0.56 26.09 5.10
C CYS A 69 -0.37 24.91 5.31
N LYS A 70 -1.43 24.91 4.51
CA LYS A 70 -2.35 23.79 4.34
C LYS A 70 -2.67 23.71 2.85
N THR A 71 -2.03 22.79 2.15
CA THR A 71 -2.26 22.61 0.72
C THR A 71 -3.44 21.67 0.48
N GLY A 72 -4.12 21.88 -0.65
CA GLY A 72 -5.05 20.88 -1.20
C GLY A 72 -4.31 19.68 -1.77
N TRP A 73 -5.05 18.73 -2.32
CA TRP A 73 -4.44 17.62 -3.06
C TRP A 73 -3.78 18.14 -4.34
N GLN A 74 -2.49 17.87 -4.48
CA GLN A 74 -1.68 18.15 -5.65
C GLN A 74 -1.35 16.83 -6.35
N ALA A 75 -1.47 16.77 -7.67
CA ALA A 75 -1.19 15.57 -8.44
C ALA A 75 0.30 15.46 -8.77
N LEU A 76 0.87 14.27 -8.62
CA LEU A 76 2.26 13.98 -8.99
C LEU A 76 2.36 12.52 -9.47
N GLY A 77 2.66 12.35 -10.76
CA GLY A 77 2.65 11.04 -11.41
C GLY A 77 1.27 10.39 -11.35
N GLU A 78 1.22 9.14 -10.88
CA GLU A 78 -0.02 8.35 -10.73
C GLU A 78 -0.76 8.62 -9.41
N GLY A 79 -0.23 9.50 -8.56
CA GLY A 79 -0.78 9.77 -7.24
C GLY A 79 -1.00 11.24 -6.96
N ARG A 80 -1.31 11.51 -5.70
CA ARG A 80 -1.50 12.86 -5.19
C ARG A 80 -0.99 12.99 -3.77
N TYR A 81 -0.54 14.19 -3.42
CA TYR A 81 -0.09 14.50 -2.07
C TYR A 81 -0.67 15.81 -1.57
N LYS A 82 -0.65 16.03 -0.26
CA LYS A 82 -1.02 17.28 0.40
C LYS A 82 -0.12 17.51 1.60
N ILE A 83 0.17 18.76 1.89
CA ILE A 83 1.10 19.20 2.92
C ILE A 83 0.35 20.07 3.92
N HIS A 84 0.67 19.89 5.19
CA HIS A 84 0.19 20.67 6.31
C HIS A 84 1.37 20.99 7.22
N VAL A 85 1.73 22.27 7.33
CA VAL A 85 2.76 22.77 8.23
C VAL A 85 2.09 23.54 9.36
N LEU A 86 2.25 23.06 10.59
CA LEU A 86 1.61 23.60 11.79
C LEU A 86 2.65 23.78 12.91
N GLN A 87 2.45 24.77 13.77
CA GLN A 87 3.26 24.91 14.98
C GLN A 87 2.71 24.02 16.10
N GLU A 88 3.60 23.37 16.85
CA GLU A 88 3.20 22.54 17.98
C GLU A 88 2.66 23.45 19.12
N PRO A 89 1.43 23.22 19.62
CA PRO A 89 0.88 24.04 20.70
C PRO A 89 1.76 23.97 21.96
N GLY A 90 2.20 25.13 22.45
CA GLY A 90 3.03 25.22 23.66
C GLY A 90 4.53 24.94 23.46
N SER A 91 4.98 24.81 22.21
CA SER A 91 6.40 24.67 21.86
C SER A 91 6.76 25.56 20.67
N ASN A 92 8.05 25.85 20.50
CA ASN A 92 8.55 26.55 19.31
C ASN A 92 8.83 25.59 18.14
N ALA A 93 8.53 24.30 18.29
CA ALA A 93 8.74 23.27 17.27
C ALA A 93 7.68 23.34 16.16
N VAL A 94 8.12 23.09 14.91
CA VAL A 94 7.25 23.05 13.74
C VAL A 94 6.99 21.61 13.33
N ILE A 95 5.72 21.26 13.10
CA ILE A 95 5.31 19.94 12.63
C ILE A 95 4.98 20.05 11.15
N VAL A 96 5.73 19.32 10.34
CA VAL A 96 5.46 19.12 8.93
C VAL A 96 4.74 17.79 8.77
N ALA A 97 3.51 17.83 8.26
CA ALA A 97 2.72 16.66 7.94
C ALA A 97 2.46 16.60 6.43
N SER A 98 2.74 15.46 5.81
CA SER A 98 2.42 15.23 4.40
C SER A 98 1.62 13.95 4.25
N THR A 99 0.57 14.00 3.45
CA THR A 99 -0.25 12.84 3.11
C THR A 99 -0.07 12.52 1.63
N GLY A 100 0.41 11.33 1.30
CA GLY A 100 0.48 10.80 -0.05
C GLY A 100 -0.61 9.76 -0.29
N LYS A 101 -1.15 9.72 -1.50
CA LYS A 101 -2.23 8.80 -1.89
C LYS A 101 -2.03 8.29 -3.31
N VAL A 102 -2.06 6.97 -3.46
CA VAL A 102 -1.99 6.25 -4.74
C VAL A 102 -3.04 5.15 -4.70
N ASN A 103 -3.96 5.13 -5.66
CA ASN A 103 -5.09 4.19 -5.70
C ASN A 103 -5.83 4.12 -4.35
N LYS A 104 -5.80 2.95 -3.70
CA LYS A 104 -6.41 2.67 -2.39
C LYS A 104 -5.46 2.91 -1.21
N ALA A 105 -4.17 3.10 -1.47
CA ALA A 105 -3.18 3.35 -0.43
C ALA A 105 -3.10 4.84 -0.08
N GLU A 106 -3.09 5.14 1.22
CA GLU A 106 -2.94 6.50 1.75
C GLU A 106 -1.99 6.45 2.94
N VAL A 107 -0.96 7.30 2.92
CA VAL A 107 0.10 7.34 3.91
C VAL A 107 0.24 8.76 4.43
N LEU A 108 0.25 8.91 5.76
CA LEU A 108 0.50 10.18 6.44
C LEU A 108 1.84 10.08 7.16
N ILE A 109 2.77 10.96 6.80
CA ILE A 109 4.07 11.09 7.46
C ILE A 109 4.08 12.43 8.20
N LYS A 110 4.63 12.44 9.41
CA LYS A 110 4.81 13.63 10.24
C LYS A 110 6.25 13.71 10.72
N VAL A 111 6.86 14.87 10.57
CA VAL A 111 8.23 15.15 11.00
C VAL A 111 8.23 16.43 11.83
N LYS A 112 9.03 16.43 12.89
CA LYS A 112 9.36 17.64 13.65
C LYS A 112 10.57 18.32 13.00
N ALA A 113 10.39 19.57 12.59
CA ALA A 113 11.42 20.41 12.00
C ALA A 113 12.05 21.31 13.06
#